data_AF-A0A059F325-F1
#
_entry.id   AF-A0A059F325-F1
#
_cell.length_a   1.000
_cell.length_b   1.000
_cell.length_c   1.000
_cell.angle_alpha   90.00
_cell.angle_beta   90.00
_cell.angle_gamma   90.00
#
_symmetry.space_group_name_H-M   'P 1'
#
loop_
_entity.id
_entity.type
_entity.pdbx_description
1 polymer ?
#
loop_
_entity_poly.entity_id
_entity_poly.type
_entity_poly.pdbx_seq_one_letter_code
_entity_poly.pdbx_strand_id
1 'polypeptide(L)'
;MLYNLIDKNDTIRSLTTRKIVIEGKDSKKMTLLMDIFVQEINIDLAGGFLFLKGTILSEHENVRIGSFHNIEIEVGKRLKITKKFWNEYSLKLKEEMKKILHSVLFCLFYTEECLIFNVSRNFVKLVQKLQIKNRNVKSLEDYILRYIKEIKAVVLCTFKEEKPSILSLLLRNKELSNYSGIFCEVKLEEVKKKMVPTKVIANIMIEEKHKNIIEKIELKEE
;
A
#
# COMPACT_ATOMS: atom_id res chain seq x y z
N MET A 1 1.09 12.33 2.12
CA MET A 1 -0.19 12.79 1.56
C MET A 1 -1.29 12.94 2.61
N LEU A 2 -1.65 11.90 3.39
CA LEU A 2 -2.75 12.00 4.37
C LEU A 2 -2.53 13.09 5.44
N TYR A 3 -1.31 13.23 5.94
CA TYR A 3 -0.90 14.32 6.84
C TYR A 3 -1.22 15.72 6.26
N ASN A 4 -0.97 15.93 4.97
CA ASN A 4 -1.24 17.20 4.30
C ASN A 4 -2.73 17.44 4.02
N LEU A 5 -3.56 16.41 4.15
CA LEU A 5 -5.00 16.49 3.91
C LEU A 5 -5.77 16.76 5.19
N ILE A 6 -5.29 16.32 6.35
CA ILE A 6 -5.99 16.49 7.62
C ILE A 6 -5.51 17.78 8.28
N ASP A 7 -6.45 18.63 8.70
CA ASP A 7 -6.18 19.86 9.40
C ASP A 7 -6.65 19.79 10.85
N LYS A 8 -6.13 20.69 11.69
CA LYS A 8 -6.75 20.96 13.00
C LYS A 8 -8.20 21.40 12.77
N ASN A 9 -9.08 21.00 13.68
CA ASN A 9 -10.53 21.22 13.64
C ASN A 9 -11.30 20.38 12.62
N ASP A 10 -10.65 19.43 11.94
CA ASP A 10 -11.38 18.40 11.20
C ASP A 10 -11.98 17.36 12.15
N THR A 11 -13.06 16.72 11.70
CA THR A 11 -13.62 15.56 12.39
C THR A 11 -13.18 14.28 11.68
N ILE A 12 -12.55 13.38 12.43
CA ILE A 12 -12.06 12.09 11.93
C ILE A 12 -12.85 10.95 12.57
N ARG A 13 -13.45 10.10 11.73
CA ARG A 13 -14.04 8.83 12.16
C ARG A 13 -13.13 7.67 11.82
N SER A 14 -12.74 6.86 12.80
CA SER A 14 -12.00 5.62 12.53
C SER A 14 -12.26 4.57 13.61
N LEU A 15 -11.95 3.30 13.31
CA LEU A 15 -11.93 2.25 14.32
C LEU A 15 -10.70 2.43 15.21
N THR A 16 -10.87 2.36 16.51
CA THR A 16 -9.80 2.57 17.48
C THR A 16 -9.93 1.55 18.59
N THR A 17 -8.88 1.32 19.36
CA THR A 17 -9.00 0.50 20.55
C THR A 17 -8.85 1.38 21.77
N ARG A 18 -9.75 1.21 22.75
CA ARG A 18 -9.71 1.94 24.02
C ARG A 18 -9.85 0.96 25.16
N LYS A 19 -9.06 1.18 26.21
CA LYS A 19 -9.20 0.47 27.48
C LYS A 19 -10.37 1.11 28.23
N ILE A 20 -11.40 0.32 28.47
CA ILE A 20 -12.58 0.71 29.24
C ILE A 20 -12.46 0.04 30.61
N VAL A 21 -12.65 0.82 31.67
CA VAL A 21 -12.76 0.30 33.04
C VAL A 21 -14.22 -0.04 33.27
N ILE A 22 -14.50 -1.30 33.60
CA ILE A 22 -15.82 -1.76 34.00
C ILE A 22 -15.88 -1.63 35.52
N GLU A 23 -17.03 -1.21 36.07
CA GLU A 23 -17.21 -1.10 37.52
C GLU A 23 -16.94 -2.46 38.17
N GLY A 24 -15.86 -2.54 38.98
CA GLY A 24 -15.42 -3.81 39.59
C GLY A 24 -13.92 -4.14 39.52
N LYS A 25 -13.09 -3.28 38.92
CA LYS A 25 -11.61 -3.37 38.75
C LYS A 25 -11.11 -4.03 37.47
N ASP A 26 -11.97 -4.70 36.72
CA ASP A 26 -11.56 -5.28 35.44
C ASP A 26 -11.61 -4.25 34.32
N SER A 27 -10.59 -4.31 33.47
CA SER A 27 -10.45 -3.41 32.33
C SER A 27 -10.43 -4.22 31.05
N LYS A 28 -11.25 -3.83 30.08
CA LYS A 28 -11.38 -4.50 28.80
C LYS A 28 -10.93 -3.58 27.69
N LYS A 29 -10.10 -4.09 26.78
CA LYS A 29 -9.78 -3.40 25.53
C LYS A 29 -10.94 -3.64 24.56
N MET A 30 -11.59 -2.57 24.13
CA MET A 30 -12.69 -2.64 23.17
C MET A 30 -12.34 -1.88 21.90
N THR A 31 -12.72 -2.45 20.76
CA THR A 31 -12.60 -1.78 19.46
C THR A 31 -13.87 -0.99 19.21
N LEU A 32 -13.73 0.31 19.03
CA LEU A 32 -14.83 1.25 18.90
C LEU A 32 -14.66 2.10 17.65
N LEU A 33 -15.76 2.38 16.96
CA LEU A 33 -15.79 3.39 15.90
C LEU A 33 -16.03 4.75 16.56
N MET A 34 -15.06 5.65 16.48
CA MET A 34 -15.11 6.92 17.19
C MET A 34 -14.91 8.10 16.26
N ASP A 35 -15.63 9.18 16.55
CA ASP A 35 -15.41 10.50 15.98
C ASP A 35 -14.56 11.34 16.92
N ILE A 36 -13.45 11.88 16.43
CA ILE A 36 -12.64 12.86 17.16
C ILE A 36 -12.61 14.19 16.43
N PHE A 37 -12.63 15.28 17.18
CA PHE A 37 -12.30 16.61 16.72
C PHE A 37 -10.80 16.84 16.88
N VAL A 38 -10.09 16.95 15.75
CA VAL A 38 -8.62 16.97 15.72
C VAL A 38 -8.08 18.26 16.31
N GLN A 39 -7.16 18.14 17.27
CA GLN A 39 -6.46 19.27 17.89
C GLN A 39 -4.95 19.26 17.58
N GLU A 40 -4.37 18.07 17.51
CA GLU A 40 -2.95 17.85 17.23
C GLU A 40 -2.78 16.69 16.24
N ILE A 41 -1.81 16.84 15.34
CA ILE A 41 -1.46 15.87 14.31
C ILE A 41 0.05 15.66 14.41
N ASN A 42 0.47 14.43 14.72
CA ASN A 42 1.88 14.04 14.75
C ASN A 42 2.10 12.89 13.77
N ILE A 43 3.25 12.89 13.09
CA ILE A 43 3.63 11.86 12.13
C ILE A 43 4.89 11.15 12.58
N ASP A 44 4.88 9.82 12.52
CA ASP A 44 6.07 8.99 12.59
C ASP A 44 6.35 8.41 11.20
N LEU A 45 7.32 9.01 10.52
CA LEU A 45 7.72 8.58 9.17
C LEU A 45 8.41 7.22 9.16
N ALA A 46 9.11 6.86 10.24
CA ALA A 46 9.84 5.59 10.31
C ALA A 46 8.88 4.42 10.56
N GLY A 47 7.90 4.61 11.44
CA GLY A 47 6.85 3.63 11.73
C GLY A 47 5.70 3.62 10.72
N GLY A 48 5.52 4.68 9.93
CA GLY A 48 4.40 4.82 8.99
C GLY A 48 3.06 5.10 9.67
N PHE A 49 3.09 5.79 10.82
CA PHE A 49 1.91 6.10 11.63
C PHE A 49 1.57 7.59 11.57
N LEU A 50 0.26 7.88 11.56
CA LEU A 50 -0.28 9.21 11.79
C LEU A 50 -1.08 9.20 13.10
N PHE A 51 -0.62 9.99 14.06
CA PHE A 51 -1.26 10.15 15.38
C PHE A 51 -2.14 11.39 15.36
N LEU A 52 -3.44 11.18 15.57
CA LEU A 52 -4.45 12.22 15.62
C LEU A 52 -4.96 12.33 17.05
N LYS A 53 -4.67 13.44 17.73
CA LYS A 53 -5.12 13.70 19.10
C LYS A 53 -6.24 14.72 19.07
N GLY A 54 -7.29 14.43 19.82
CA GLY A 54 -8.50 15.23 19.78
C GLY A 54 -9.48 14.88 20.88
N THR A 55 -10.64 15.54 20.84
CA THR A 55 -11.77 15.29 21.75
C THR A 55 -12.82 14.45 21.06
N ILE A 56 -13.42 13.51 21.79
CA ILE A 56 -14.44 12.63 21.26
C ILE A 56 -15.75 13.40 21.03
N LEU A 57 -16.34 13.23 19.85
CA LEU A 57 -17.65 13.81 19.50
C LEU A 57 -18.79 12.79 19.52
N SER A 58 -18.48 11.50 19.38
CA SER A 58 -19.47 10.43 19.33
C SER A 58 -19.81 9.91 20.73
N GLU A 59 -21.10 9.76 21.03
CA GLU A 59 -21.55 9.09 22.24
C GLU A 59 -21.29 7.58 22.17
N HIS A 60 -20.78 7.02 23.25
CA HIS A 60 -20.64 5.58 23.40
C HIS A 60 -20.96 5.22 24.85
N GLU A 61 -21.62 4.08 25.08
CA GLU A 61 -22.08 3.61 26.40
C GLU A 61 -21.02 3.73 27.51
N ASN A 62 -19.74 3.56 27.16
CA ASN A 62 -18.62 3.49 28.09
C ASN A 62 -17.59 4.61 27.88
N VAL A 63 -17.87 5.59 27.01
CA VAL A 63 -16.92 6.67 26.72
C VAL A 63 -17.63 8.02 26.70
N ARG A 64 -17.15 8.92 27.57
CA ARG A 64 -17.69 10.27 27.70
C ARG A 64 -17.33 11.13 26.50
N ILE A 65 -18.33 11.83 25.96
CA ILE A 65 -18.14 12.90 24.98
C ILE A 65 -17.21 13.97 25.57
N GLY A 66 -16.39 14.58 24.72
CA GLY A 66 -15.43 15.62 25.11
C GLY A 66 -14.15 15.09 25.77
N SER A 67 -14.09 13.80 26.12
CA SER A 67 -12.84 13.21 26.62
C SER A 67 -11.78 13.12 25.53
N PHE A 68 -10.51 13.20 25.93
CA PHE A 68 -9.39 13.11 25.00
C PHE A 68 -9.18 11.68 24.53
N HIS A 69 -8.81 11.55 23.24
CA HIS A 69 -8.42 10.30 22.63
C HIS A 69 -7.39 10.52 21.52
N ASN A 70 -6.50 9.54 21.38
CA ASN A 70 -5.50 9.50 20.32
C ASN A 70 -5.89 8.38 19.36
N ILE A 71 -6.07 8.72 18.09
CA ILE A 71 -6.27 7.75 17.02
C ILE A 71 -4.96 7.55 16.28
N GLU A 72 -4.50 6.31 16.24
CA GLU A 72 -3.39 5.86 15.42
C GLU A 72 -3.94 5.39 14.08
N ILE A 73 -3.54 6.07 13.00
CA ILE A 73 -3.85 5.68 11.63
C ILE A 73 -2.62 4.99 11.06
N GLU A 74 -2.77 3.69 10.78
CA GLU A 74 -1.79 2.84 10.11
C GLU A 74 -2.19 2.61 8.64
N VAL A 75 -1.25 2.11 7.84
CA VAL A 75 -1.51 1.72 6.46
C VAL A 75 -2.61 0.65 6.39
N GLY A 76 -3.60 0.86 5.54
CA GLY A 76 -4.73 -0.07 5.36
C GLY A 76 -5.91 0.16 6.29
N LYS A 77 -5.74 0.98 7.33
CA LYS A 77 -6.83 1.35 8.24
C LYS A 77 -7.79 2.35 7.58
N ARG A 78 -9.08 2.04 7.63
CA ARG A 78 -10.13 2.92 7.08
C ARG A 78 -10.40 4.10 8.02
N LEU A 79 -10.62 5.26 7.42
CA LEU A 79 -11.06 6.46 8.13
C LEU A 79 -11.99 7.30 7.26
N LYS A 80 -12.78 8.17 7.90
CA LYS A 80 -13.58 9.20 7.24
C LYS A 80 -13.12 10.56 7.74
N ILE A 81 -12.83 11.47 6.80
CA ILE A 81 -12.49 12.87 7.07
C ILE A 81 -13.73 13.71 6.81
N THR A 82 -14.13 14.50 7.79
CA THR A 82 -15.17 15.52 7.66
C THR A 82 -14.53 16.87 7.89
N LYS A 83 -14.44 17.67 6.83
CA LYS A 83 -13.95 19.05 6.86
C LYS A 83 -15.11 20.03 6.83
N LYS A 84 -14.96 21.19 7.45
CA LYS A 84 -15.89 22.31 7.28
C LYS A 84 -15.89 22.83 5.84
N PHE A 85 -14.71 22.87 5.21
CA PHE A 85 -14.54 23.31 3.83
C PHE A 85 -13.46 22.48 3.13
N TRP A 86 -13.72 22.06 1.90
CA TRP A 86 -12.76 21.40 1.03
C TRP A 86 -12.21 22.44 0.04
N ASN A 87 -11.04 23.01 0.34
CA ASN A 87 -10.39 23.95 -0.56
C ASN A 87 -9.80 23.25 -1.81
N GLU A 88 -9.44 24.04 -2.82
CA GLU A 88 -8.90 23.52 -4.09
C GLU A 88 -7.66 22.63 -3.87
N TYR A 89 -6.79 23.02 -2.95
CA TYR A 89 -5.63 22.21 -2.58
C TYR A 89 -6.02 20.83 -2.01
N SER A 90 -7.00 20.78 -1.10
CA SER A 90 -7.52 19.53 -0.53
C SER A 90 -8.19 18.66 -1.58
N LEU A 91 -8.92 19.26 -2.51
CA LEU A 91 -9.54 18.55 -3.64
C LEU A 91 -8.48 17.97 -4.59
N LYS A 92 -7.45 18.75 -4.90
CA LYS A 92 -6.31 18.30 -5.70
C LYS A 92 -5.60 17.12 -5.04
N LEU A 93 -5.26 17.22 -3.75
CA LEU A 93 -4.67 16.12 -2.98
C LEU A 93 -5.57 14.88 -2.96
N LYS A 94 -6.88 15.05 -2.81
CA LYS A 94 -7.84 13.94 -2.83
C LYS A 94 -7.85 13.22 -4.19
N GLU A 95 -7.80 13.96 -5.30
CA GLU A 95 -7.70 13.36 -6.63
C GLU A 95 -6.34 12.69 -6.86
N GLU A 96 -5.26 13.27 -6.36
CA GLU A 96 -3.92 12.64 -6.39
C GLU A 96 -3.87 11.34 -5.58
N MET A 97 -4.51 11.29 -4.41
CA MET A 97 -4.60 10.08 -3.59
C MET A 97 -5.45 8.97 -4.22
N LYS A 98 -6.44 9.32 -5.05
CA LYS A 98 -7.28 8.34 -5.77
C LYS A 98 -6.53 7.67 -6.92
N LYS A 99 -5.54 8.35 -7.50
CA LYS A 99 -4.64 7.72 -8.45
C LYS A 99 -3.91 6.65 -7.66
N ILE A 100 -4.32 5.40 -7.84
CA ILE A 100 -3.48 4.27 -7.48
C ILE A 100 -2.24 4.48 -8.32
N LEU A 101 -1.17 5.06 -7.74
CA LEU A 101 0.11 5.00 -8.40
C LEU A 101 0.44 3.51 -8.44
N HIS A 102 0.17 2.88 -9.57
CA HIS A 102 0.82 1.65 -9.97
C HIS A 102 2.27 1.98 -10.31
N SER A 103 3.00 2.66 -9.41
CA SER A 103 4.36 3.09 -9.70
C SER A 103 5.22 1.88 -10.02
N VAL A 104 5.01 0.77 -9.30
CA VAL A 104 5.83 -0.43 -9.47
C VAL A 104 5.00 -1.67 -9.26
N LEU A 105 4.95 -2.54 -10.25
CA LEU A 105 4.37 -3.87 -10.09
C LEU A 105 5.46 -4.90 -9.81
N PHE A 106 5.32 -5.65 -8.73
CA PHE A 106 6.12 -6.83 -8.45
C PHE A 106 5.29 -8.08 -8.77
N CYS A 107 5.74 -8.85 -9.76
CA CYS A 107 5.13 -10.11 -10.16
C CYS A 107 5.97 -11.25 -9.60
N LEU A 108 5.53 -11.86 -8.51
CA LEU A 108 6.19 -13.02 -7.90
C LEU A 108 5.63 -14.31 -8.50
N PHE A 109 6.47 -15.02 -9.27
CA PHE A 109 6.10 -16.27 -9.92
C PHE A 109 6.43 -17.47 -9.04
N TYR A 110 5.38 -18.15 -8.60
CA TYR A 110 5.45 -19.47 -7.98
C TYR A 110 5.14 -20.54 -9.02
N THR A 111 5.16 -21.82 -8.61
CA THR A 111 5.04 -22.96 -9.53
C THR A 111 3.77 -22.91 -10.39
N GLU A 112 2.63 -22.50 -9.83
CA GLU A 112 1.33 -22.51 -10.52
C GLU A 112 0.60 -21.17 -10.45
N GLU A 113 1.19 -20.18 -9.81
CA GLU A 113 0.55 -18.88 -9.59
C GLU A 113 1.53 -17.73 -9.65
N CYS A 114 1.01 -16.58 -10.06
CA CYS A 114 1.71 -15.30 -10.00
C CYS A 114 0.95 -14.36 -9.08
N LEU A 115 1.66 -13.83 -8.10
CA LEU A 115 1.16 -12.80 -7.20
C LEU A 115 1.63 -11.44 -7.69
N ILE A 116 0.69 -10.54 -7.97
CA ILE A 116 0.96 -9.18 -8.43
C ILE A 116 0.79 -8.22 -7.26
N PHE A 117 1.88 -7.59 -6.87
CA PHE A 117 1.92 -6.56 -5.84
C PHE A 117 2.08 -5.20 -6.47
N ASN A 118 1.33 -4.22 -6.00
CA ASN A 118 1.65 -2.81 -6.20
C ASN A 118 2.53 -2.34 -5.05
N VAL A 119 3.68 -1.77 -5.41
CA VAL A 119 4.72 -1.37 -4.47
C VAL A 119 5.02 0.11 -4.65
N SER A 120 5.08 0.78 -3.51
CA SER A 120 5.48 2.17 -3.35
C SER A 120 6.42 2.27 -2.14
N ARG A 121 7.03 3.45 -1.92
CA ARG A 121 7.85 3.71 -0.73
C ARG A 121 7.12 3.38 0.58
N ASN A 122 5.79 3.57 0.60
CA ASN A 122 5.00 3.52 1.83
C ASN A 122 4.10 2.28 1.95
N PHE A 123 4.00 1.44 0.91
CA PHE A 123 3.17 0.24 0.98
C PHE A 123 3.60 -0.85 0.00
N VAL A 124 3.33 -2.10 0.38
CA VAL A 124 3.33 -3.28 -0.48
C VAL A 124 1.95 -3.89 -0.39
N LYS A 125 1.20 -3.88 -1.49
CA LYS A 125 -0.18 -4.36 -1.51
C LYS A 125 -0.36 -5.41 -2.60
N LEU A 126 -0.87 -6.59 -2.22
CA LEU A 126 -1.32 -7.58 -3.20
C LEU A 126 -2.54 -7.01 -3.94
N VAL A 127 -2.43 -6.88 -5.26
CA VAL A 127 -3.53 -6.38 -6.10
C VAL A 127 -4.25 -7.52 -6.77
N GLN A 128 -3.51 -8.54 -7.23
CA GLN A 128 -4.10 -9.65 -7.95
C GLN A 128 -3.32 -10.95 -7.73
N LYS A 129 -4.05 -12.06 -7.66
CA LYS A 129 -3.49 -13.41 -7.69
C LYS A 129 -3.97 -14.09 -8.98
N LEU A 130 -3.03 -14.47 -9.83
CA LEU A 130 -3.28 -15.13 -11.12
C LEU A 130 -2.83 -16.58 -11.06
N GLN A 131 -3.63 -17.48 -11.61
CA GLN A 131 -3.23 -18.87 -11.83
C GLN A 131 -2.51 -18.96 -13.17
N ILE A 132 -1.26 -19.43 -13.16
CA ILE A 132 -0.44 -19.60 -14.37
C ILE A 132 -0.24 -21.10 -14.56
N LYS A 133 -1.15 -21.71 -15.31
CA LYS A 133 -1.01 -23.10 -15.77
C LYS A 133 -0.22 -23.11 -17.08
N ASN A 134 0.70 -24.07 -17.23
CA ASN A 134 1.50 -24.27 -18.44
C ASN A 134 2.23 -23.01 -18.94
N ARG A 135 2.66 -22.13 -18.03
CA ARG A 135 3.37 -20.88 -18.37
C ARG A 135 2.55 -19.95 -19.28
N ASN A 136 1.22 -20.06 -19.24
CA ASN A 136 0.33 -19.16 -19.96
C ASN A 136 0.32 -17.78 -19.28
N VAL A 137 1.02 -16.83 -19.89
CA VAL A 137 1.15 -15.46 -19.38
C VAL A 137 0.04 -14.51 -19.87
N LYS A 138 -0.91 -14.97 -20.68
CA LYS A 138 -1.95 -14.12 -21.28
C LYS A 138 -2.72 -13.30 -20.24
N SER A 139 -3.12 -13.92 -19.14
CA SER A 139 -3.84 -13.22 -18.07
C SER A 139 -3.00 -12.13 -17.38
N LEU A 140 -1.68 -12.31 -17.36
CA LEU A 140 -0.75 -11.30 -16.85
C LEU A 140 -0.55 -10.18 -17.87
N GLU A 141 -0.43 -10.52 -19.16
CA GLU A 141 -0.35 -9.54 -20.25
C GLU A 141 -1.58 -8.61 -20.25
N ASP A 142 -2.78 -9.19 -20.22
CA ASP A 142 -4.04 -8.44 -20.20
C ASP A 142 -4.12 -7.51 -18.98
N TYR A 143 -3.62 -7.95 -17.83
CA TYR A 143 -3.56 -7.14 -16.62
C TYR A 143 -2.57 -5.97 -16.76
N ILE A 144 -1.36 -6.24 -17.25
CA ILE A 144 -0.33 -5.20 -17.43
C ILE A 144 -0.77 -4.18 -18.48
N LEU A 145 -1.33 -4.63 -19.61
CA LEU A 145 -1.79 -3.76 -20.70
C LEU A 145 -2.89 -2.80 -20.25
N ARG A 146 -3.79 -3.26 -19.37
CA ARG A 146 -4.86 -2.41 -18.80
C ARG A 146 -4.32 -1.18 -18.06
N TYR A 147 -3.15 -1.30 -17.41
CA TYR A 147 -2.56 -0.25 -16.58
C TYR A 147 -1.22 0.27 -17.13
N ILE A 148 -0.83 -0.10 -18.35
CA ILE A 148 0.52 0.14 -18.89
C ILE A 148 0.92 1.63 -18.89
N LYS A 149 -0.04 2.54 -19.10
CA LYS A 149 0.19 3.99 -19.10
C LYS A 149 0.49 4.56 -17.72
N GLU A 150 0.05 3.88 -16.67
CA GLU A 150 0.22 4.30 -15.27
C GLU A 150 1.42 3.61 -14.61
N ILE A 151 1.92 2.53 -15.20
CA ILE A 151 3.02 1.73 -14.67
C ILE A 151 4.37 2.37 -14.96
N LYS A 152 5.16 2.68 -13.92
CA LYS A 152 6.52 3.21 -14.11
C LYS A 152 7.54 2.09 -14.30
N ALA A 153 7.37 0.96 -13.59
CA ALA A 153 8.22 -0.23 -13.70
C ALA A 153 7.46 -1.53 -13.38
N VAL A 154 7.87 -2.64 -14.01
CA VAL A 154 7.40 -4.01 -13.74
C VAL A 154 8.61 -4.88 -13.38
N VAL A 155 8.61 -5.41 -12.17
CA VAL A 155 9.64 -6.32 -11.66
C VAL A 155 9.10 -7.75 -11.68
N LEU A 156 9.68 -8.58 -12.54
CA LEU A 156 9.37 -10.00 -12.69
C LEU A 156 10.32 -10.80 -11.80
N CYS A 157 9.78 -11.41 -10.77
CA CYS A 157 10.55 -12.15 -9.78
C CYS A 157 10.36 -13.66 -9.96
N THR A 158 11.43 -14.37 -10.32
CA THR A 158 11.42 -15.82 -10.54
C THR A 158 12.37 -16.53 -9.57
N PHE A 159 11.97 -17.70 -9.06
CA PHE A 159 12.79 -18.49 -8.13
C PHE A 159 13.67 -19.54 -8.83
N LYS A 160 13.48 -19.74 -10.14
CA LYS A 160 14.18 -20.73 -10.93
C LYS A 160 14.48 -20.18 -12.32
N GLU A 161 15.64 -20.54 -12.86
CA GLU A 161 15.94 -20.27 -14.26
C GLU A 161 15.09 -21.16 -15.16
N GLU A 162 14.19 -20.52 -15.89
CA GLU A 162 13.37 -21.18 -16.90
C GLU A 162 13.67 -20.58 -18.28
N LYS A 163 13.87 -21.44 -19.28
CA LYS A 163 14.01 -21.03 -20.69
C LYS A 163 12.78 -21.50 -21.48
N PRO A 164 12.10 -20.64 -22.25
CA PRO A 164 12.29 -19.19 -22.38
C PRO A 164 11.99 -18.43 -21.07
N SER A 165 12.64 -17.29 -20.81
CA SER A 165 12.38 -16.50 -19.60
C SER A 165 10.98 -15.88 -19.64
N ILE A 166 10.40 -15.53 -18.50
CA ILE A 166 9.06 -14.95 -18.45
C ILE A 166 9.03 -13.60 -19.17
N LEU A 167 10.09 -12.81 -19.03
CA LEU A 167 10.27 -11.58 -19.78
C LEU A 167 10.19 -11.84 -21.29
N SER A 168 10.91 -12.85 -21.78
CA SER A 168 10.87 -13.19 -23.21
C SER A 168 9.51 -13.69 -23.69
N LEU A 169 8.68 -14.29 -22.81
CA LEU A 169 7.30 -14.67 -23.13
C LEU A 169 6.42 -13.42 -23.26
N LEU A 170 6.50 -12.50 -22.29
CA LEU A 170 5.73 -11.24 -22.30
C LEU A 170 6.08 -10.34 -23.49
N LEU A 171 7.36 -10.27 -23.86
CA LEU A 171 7.82 -9.45 -24.99
C LEU A 171 7.48 -10.02 -26.37
N ARG A 172 6.88 -11.23 -26.46
CA ARG A 172 6.29 -11.72 -27.73
C ARG A 172 5.06 -10.91 -28.13
N ASN A 173 4.39 -10.30 -27.16
CA ASN A 173 3.29 -9.41 -27.41
C ASN A 173 3.80 -8.06 -27.93
N LYS A 174 3.39 -7.69 -29.15
CA LYS A 174 3.83 -6.47 -29.84
C LYS A 174 3.52 -5.19 -29.07
N GLU A 175 2.45 -5.18 -28.27
CA GLU A 175 2.12 -4.01 -27.46
C GLU A 175 3.10 -3.86 -26.29
N LEU A 176 3.46 -4.96 -25.63
CA LEU A 176 4.40 -4.95 -24.50
C LEU A 176 5.84 -4.73 -24.94
N SER A 177 6.22 -5.15 -26.16
CA SER A 177 7.57 -4.91 -26.68
C SER A 177 7.92 -3.43 -26.79
N ASN A 178 6.93 -2.58 -27.07
CA ASN A 178 7.09 -1.12 -27.12
C ASN A 178 7.46 -0.52 -25.74
N TYR A 179 7.14 -1.23 -24.66
CA TYR A 179 7.41 -0.81 -23.28
C TYR A 179 8.53 -1.63 -22.64
N SER A 180 9.38 -2.31 -23.41
CA SER A 180 10.46 -3.17 -22.89
C SER A 180 11.32 -2.52 -21.81
N GLY A 181 11.54 -1.20 -21.87
CA GLY A 181 12.32 -0.43 -20.89
C GLY A 181 11.75 -0.38 -19.46
N ILE A 182 10.46 -0.67 -19.27
CA ILE A 182 9.82 -0.68 -17.94
C ILE A 182 10.04 -2.00 -17.19
N PHE A 183 10.40 -3.07 -17.90
CA PHE A 183 10.53 -4.40 -17.32
C PHE A 183 11.91 -4.59 -16.70
N CYS A 184 11.94 -5.30 -15.58
CA CYS A 184 13.15 -5.79 -14.94
C CYS A 184 12.91 -7.24 -14.49
N GLU A 185 13.87 -8.12 -14.77
CA GLU A 185 13.82 -9.52 -14.31
C GLU A 185 14.78 -9.70 -13.13
N VAL A 186 14.24 -10.19 -12.02
CA VAL A 186 14.98 -10.46 -10.78
C VAL A 186 14.91 -11.95 -10.49
N LYS A 187 16.09 -12.56 -10.38
CA LYS A 187 16.24 -13.94 -9.97
C LYS A 187 16.38 -14.01 -8.46
N LEU A 188 15.55 -14.83 -7.84
CA LEU A 188 15.53 -15.06 -6.40
C LEU A 188 16.03 -16.46 -6.10
N GLU A 189 16.74 -16.60 -4.99
CA GLU A 189 17.14 -17.90 -4.47
C GLU A 189 15.93 -18.72 -4.03
N GLU A 190 15.96 -20.05 -4.25
CA GLU A 190 14.85 -20.93 -3.89
C GLU A 190 14.49 -20.87 -2.39
N VAL A 191 15.46 -20.56 -1.53
CA VAL A 191 15.27 -20.39 -0.08
C VAL A 191 14.23 -19.29 0.21
N LYS A 192 14.18 -18.23 -0.61
CA LYS A 192 13.24 -17.12 -0.46
C LYS A 192 11.78 -17.52 -0.76
N LYS A 193 11.54 -18.69 -1.39
CA LYS A 193 10.18 -19.19 -1.70
C LYS A 193 9.34 -19.48 -0.45
N LYS A 194 9.99 -19.83 0.66
CA LYS A 194 9.33 -20.12 1.96
C LYS A 194 9.05 -18.85 2.78
N MET A 195 9.58 -17.69 2.36
CA MET A 195 9.37 -16.43 3.05
C MET A 195 8.01 -15.82 2.70
N VAL A 196 7.49 -14.99 3.60
CA VAL A 196 6.29 -14.18 3.32
C VAL A 196 6.58 -13.27 2.10
N PRO A 197 5.70 -13.20 1.08
CA PRO A 197 5.94 -12.43 -0.15
C PRO A 197 6.35 -10.98 0.09
N THR A 198 5.76 -10.32 1.09
CA THR A 198 6.08 -8.95 1.48
C THR A 198 7.54 -8.80 1.95
N LYS A 199 8.07 -9.79 2.67
CA LYS A 199 9.48 -9.80 3.09
C LYS A 199 10.43 -10.03 1.92
N VAL A 200 10.02 -10.85 0.95
CA VAL A 200 10.79 -11.06 -0.28
C VAL A 200 10.93 -9.75 -1.05
N ILE A 201 9.82 -9.02 -1.23
CA ILE A 201 9.83 -7.71 -1.89
C ILE A 201 10.69 -6.71 -1.12
N ALA A 202 10.56 -6.64 0.21
CA ALA A 202 11.39 -5.76 1.03
C ALA A 202 12.90 -6.03 0.85
N ASN A 203 13.30 -7.31 0.83
CA ASN A 203 14.70 -7.67 0.60
C ASN A 203 15.19 -7.21 -0.79
N ILE A 204 14.38 -7.36 -1.84
CA ILE A 204 14.74 -6.90 -3.20
C ILE A 204 14.94 -5.39 -3.23
N MET A 205 14.12 -4.65 -2.50
CA MET A 205 14.20 -3.19 -2.41
C MET A 205 15.38 -2.69 -1.57
N ILE A 206 15.98 -3.54 -0.73
CA ILE A 206 17.14 -3.19 0.12
C ILE A 206 18.46 -3.62 -0.54
N GLU A 207 18.45 -4.71 -1.31
CA GLU A 207 19.67 -5.26 -1.91
C GLU A 207 20.26 -4.31 -2.98
N GLU A 208 21.48 -3.81 -2.75
CA GLU A 208 22.19 -2.87 -3.65
C GLU A 208 22.33 -3.38 -5.09
N LYS A 209 22.35 -4.70 -5.29
CA LYS A 209 22.39 -5.31 -6.64
C LYS A 209 21.18 -4.94 -7.50
N HIS A 210 20.10 -4.45 -6.89
CA HIS A 210 18.87 -4.01 -7.54
C HIS A 210 18.73 -2.48 -7.56
N LYS A 211 19.82 -1.74 -7.34
CA LYS A 211 19.83 -0.27 -7.35
C LYS A 211 19.23 0.34 -8.61
N ASN A 212 19.42 -0.27 -9.79
CA ASN A 212 18.77 0.17 -11.04
C ASN A 212 17.23 0.09 -11.00
N ILE A 213 16.67 -0.84 -10.21
CA ILE A 213 15.24 -0.96 -9.97
C ILE A 213 14.81 0.21 -9.09
N ILE A 214 15.51 0.42 -7.97
CA ILE A 214 15.24 1.52 -7.03
C ILE A 214 15.33 2.88 -7.74
N GLU A 215 16.38 3.10 -8.53
CA GLU A 215 16.56 4.33 -9.32
C GLU A 215 15.42 4.51 -10.34
N LYS A 216 14.94 3.47 -11.02
CA LYS A 216 13.74 3.58 -11.89
C LYS A 216 12.46 3.88 -11.12
N ILE A 217 12.38 3.48 -9.86
CA ILE A 217 11.26 3.77 -8.95
C ILE A 217 11.33 5.23 -8.46
N GLU A 218 12.53 5.71 -8.15
CA GLU A 218 12.79 7.05 -7.58
C GLU A 218 12.85 8.16 -8.65
N LEU A 219 13.47 7.92 -9.81
CA LEU A 219 13.74 8.93 -10.87
C LEU A 219 12.51 9.33 -11.71
N LYS A 220 11.31 8.85 -11.38
CA LYS A 220 10.07 9.25 -12.05
C LYS A 220 9.08 9.90 -11.08
N GLU A 221 9.52 10.35 -9.91
CA GLU A 221 8.69 11.10 -8.95
C GLU A 221 8.60 12.61 -9.23
N GLU A 222 9.16 13.11 -10.35
CA GLU A 222 8.94 14.49 -10.82
C GLU A 222 7.61 14.68 -11.57
#